data_AF-A0A2G2VB30-F1
#
_entry.id   AF-A0A2G2VB30-F1
#
_cell.length_a   1.000
_cell.length_b   1.000
_cell.length_c   1.000
_cell.angle_alpha   90.00
_cell.angle_beta   90.00
_cell.angle_gamma   90.00
#
_symmetry.space_group_name_H-M   'P 1'
#
loop_
_entity.id
_entity.type
_entity.pdbx_description
1 polymer ?
#
loop_
_entity_poly.entity_id
_entity_poly.type
_entity_poly.pdbx_seq_one_letter_code
_entity_poly.pdbx_strand_id
1 'polypeptide(L)' 'MDPEAARTARDSLELVFHMSNILDTGLDRHTLSLLISLCDLGLNPESLAALIKELRQEKQNPSSEQQQRRMG' A
#
# COMPACT_ATOMS: atom_id res chain seq x y z
N MET A 1 7.84 0.02 -26.63
CA MET A 1 7.41 -0.78 -25.48
C MET A 1 7.37 -2.22 -25.93
N ASP A 2 8.21 -3.06 -25.35
CA ASP A 2 8.21 -4.48 -25.66
C ASP A 2 6.92 -5.13 -25.09
N PRO A 3 6.10 -5.79 -25.94
CA PRO A 3 4.80 -6.32 -25.51
C PRO A 3 4.92 -7.48 -24.51
N GLU A 4 6.05 -8.19 -24.51
CA GLU A 4 6.33 -9.29 -23.60
C GLU A 4 6.69 -8.76 -22.21
N ALA A 5 7.48 -7.69 -22.14
CA ALA A 5 7.78 -6.99 -20.90
C ALA A 5 6.50 -6.46 -20.22
N ALA A 6 5.60 -5.84 -20.98
CA ALA A 6 4.33 -5.33 -20.45
C ALA A 6 3.44 -6.46 -19.90
N ARG A 7 3.43 -7.62 -20.56
CA ARG A 7 2.69 -8.79 -20.09
C ARG A 7 3.30 -9.38 -18.82
N THR A 8 4.63 -9.50 -18.78
CA THR A 8 5.35 -10.00 -17.61
C THR A 8 5.11 -9.13 -16.38
N ALA A 9 5.11 -7.81 -16.54
CA ALA A 9 4.81 -6.88 -15.45
C ALA A 9 3.38 -7.06 -14.91
N ARG A 10 2.40 -7.23 -15.79
CA ARG A 10 1.00 -7.48 -15.39
C ARG A 10 0.86 -8.81 -14.66
N ASP A 11 1.45 -9.87 -15.19
CA ASP A 11 1.34 -11.22 -14.60
C ASP A 11 2.06 -11.27 -13.24
N SER A 12 3.18 -10.54 -13.10
CA SER A 12 3.87 -10.35 -11.81
C SER A 12 3.00 -9.61 -10.79
N LEU A 13 2.32 -8.54 -11.21
CA LEU A 13 1.42 -7.80 -10.33
C LEU A 13 0.23 -8.65 -9.87
N GLU A 14 -0.36 -9.45 -10.78
CA GLU A 14 -1.44 -10.39 -10.42
C GLU A 14 -0.98 -11.42 -9.38
N LEU A 15 0.22 -11.98 -9.55
CA LEU A 15 0.79 -12.93 -8.60
C LEU A 15 0.96 -12.29 -7.21
N VAL A 16 1.55 -11.10 -7.15
CA VAL A 16 1.74 -10.37 -5.89
C VAL A 16 0.40 -10.03 -5.23
N PHE A 17 -0.61 -9.64 -6.02
CA PHE A 17 -1.96 -9.41 -5.51
C PHE A 17 -2.59 -10.67 -4.91
N HIS A 18 -2.42 -11.83 -5.55
CA HIS A 18 -2.90 -13.09 -4.99
C HIS A 18 -2.18 -13.43 -3.67
N MET A 19 -0.86 -13.24 -3.59
CA MET A 19 -0.11 -13.42 -2.35
C MET A 19 -0.62 -12.50 -1.23
N SER A 20 -0.88 -11.23 -1.56
CA SER A 20 -1.44 -10.24 -0.64
C SER A 20 -2.79 -10.66 -0.07
N ASN A 21 -3.68 -11.23 -0.89
CA ASN A 21 -4.98 -11.71 -0.46
C ASN A 21 -4.87 -12.96 0.44
N ILE A 22 -3.94 -13.87 0.13
CA ILE A 22 -3.69 -15.05 0.97
C ILE A 22 -3.19 -14.64 2.36
N LEU A 23 -2.36 -13.60 2.43
CA LEU A 23 -1.83 -13.05 3.68
C LEU A 23 -2.79 -12.06 4.37
N ASP A 24 -3.97 -11.84 3.80
CA ASP A 24 -5.00 -10.92 4.30
C ASP A 24 -4.45 -9.52 4.63
N THR A 25 -3.58 -8.97 3.77
CA THR A 25 -2.97 -7.65 4.02
C THR A 25 -3.97 -6.50 3.85
N GLY A 26 -5.12 -6.76 3.22
CA GLY A 26 -6.14 -5.78 2.87
C GLY A 26 -5.67 -4.71 1.86
N LEU A 27 -4.61 -4.96 1.10
CA LEU A 27 -4.13 -4.04 0.06
C LEU A 27 -4.83 -4.30 -1.27
N ASP A 28 -5.36 -3.25 -1.89
CA ASP A 28 -5.92 -3.32 -3.23
C ASP A 28 -4.82 -3.29 -4.32
N ARG A 29 -5.19 -3.66 -5.55
CA ARG A 29 -4.26 -3.73 -6.69
C ARG A 29 -3.56 -2.41 -6.99
N HIS A 30 -4.25 -1.28 -6.82
CA HIS A 30 -3.68 0.03 -7.11
C HIS A 30 -2.63 0.39 -6.05
N THR A 31 -2.95 0.20 -4.77
CA THR A 31 -2.00 0.41 -3.67
C THR A 31 -0.75 -0.46 -3.81
N LEU A 32 -0.91 -1.75 -4.16
CA LEU A 32 0.24 -2.64 -4.39
C LEU A 32 1.10 -2.19 -5.57
N SER A 33 0.50 -1.76 -6.68
CA SER A 33 1.24 -1.23 -7.83
C SER A 33 2.07 0.00 -7.47
N LEU A 34 1.50 0.90 -6.63
CA LEU A 34 2.22 2.06 -6.12
C LEU A 34 3.38 1.63 -5.22
N LEU A 35 3.17 0.71 -4.28
CA LEU A 35 4.21 0.19 -3.39
C LEU A 35 5.36 -0.45 -4.17
N ILE A 36 5.07 -1.23 -5.21
CA ILE A 36 6.09 -1.83 -6.08
C ILE A 36 6.89 -0.73 -6.78
N SER A 37 6.22 0.29 -7.32
CA SER A 37 6.89 1.43 -7.97
C SER A 37 7.78 2.21 -6.99
N LEU A 38 7.36 2.35 -5.74
CA LEU A 38 8.15 2.99 -4.69
C LEU A 38 9.38 2.14 -4.31
N CYS A 39 9.23 0.82 -4.23
CA CYS A 39 10.34 -0.09 -4.02
C CYS A 39 11.34 -0.05 -5.20
N ASP A 40 10.87 0.06 -6.44
CA ASP A 40 11.74 0.21 -7.63
C ASP A 40 12.56 1.51 -7.60
N LEU A 41 12.08 2.54 -6.88
CA LEU A 41 12.83 3.78 -6.63
C LEU A 41 13.85 3.65 -5.48
N GLY A 42 13.99 2.46 -4.88
CA GLY A 42 14.92 2.17 -3.80
C GLY A 42 14.36 2.45 -2.39
N LEU A 43 13.05 2.65 -2.26
CA LEU A 43 12.43 2.79 -0.94
C LEU A 43 12.36 1.46 -0.22
N ASN A 44 12.62 1.51 1.09
CA ASN A 44 12.65 0.34 1.94
C ASN A 44 11.23 -0.22 2.21
N PRO A 45 10.94 -1.50 1.90
CA PRO A 45 9.59 -2.06 2.04
C PRO A 45 9.09 -2.08 3.48
N GLU A 46 9.95 -2.28 4.48
CA GLU A 46 9.55 -2.26 5.89
C GLU A 46 9.10 -0.86 6.32
N SER A 47 9.75 0.18 5.80
CA SER A 47 9.38 1.57 6.09
C SER A 47 8.05 1.94 5.44
N LEU A 48 7.82 1.49 4.20
CA LEU A 48 6.52 1.64 3.53
C LEU A 48 5.40 0.90 4.28
N ALA A 49 5.68 -0.29 4.79
CA ALA A 49 4.73 -1.06 5.59
C ALA A 49 4.37 -0.36 6.91
N ALA A 50 5.34 0.25 7.59
CA ALA A 50 5.09 1.06 8.78
C ALA A 50 4.18 2.26 8.46
N LEU A 51 4.50 3.02 7.40
CA LEU A 51 3.71 4.17 6.96
C LEU A 51 2.26 3.78 6.63
N ILE A 52 2.04 2.69 5.91
CA ILE A 52 0.67 2.24 5.59
C ILE A 52 -0.12 1.87 6.85
N LYS A 53 0.54 1.24 7.84
CA LYS A 53 -0.13 0.90 9.11
C LYS A 53 -0.55 2.17 9.86
N GLU A 54 0.33 3.17 9.94
CA GLU A 54 0.02 4.46 10.56
C GLU A 54 -1.14 5.17 9.86
N LEU A 55 -1.09 5.31 8.53
CA LEU A 55 -2.17 5.95 7.75
C LEU A 55 -3.53 5.24 7.90
N ARG A 56 -3.53 3.91 8.04
CA ARG A 56 -4.76 3.14 8.29
C ARG A 56 -5.29 3.37 9.70
N GLN A 57 -4.41 3.45 10.69
CA GLN A 57 -4.80 3.75 12.08
C GLN A 57 -5.41 5.15 12.21
N GLU A 58 -4.83 6.16 11.55
CA GLU A 58 -5.40 7.52 11.53
C GLU A 58 -6.80 7.56 10.92
N LYS A 59 -7.03 6.84 9.81
CA LYS A 59 -8.35 6.73 9.19
C LYS A 59 -9.38 6.04 10.08
N GLN A 60 -8.96 5.06 10.86
CA GLN A 60 -9.83 4.34 11.80
C GLN A 60 -10.12 5.12 13.07
N ASN A 61 -9.24 6.05 13.45
CA ASN A 61 -9.36 6.83 14.69
C ASN A 61 -9.29 8.35 14.44
N PRO A 62 -10.30 8.97 13.80
CA PRO A 62 -10.34 10.41 13.55
C PRO A 62 -10.49 11.26 14.85
N SER A 63 -10.54 10.61 16.01
CA SER A 63 -11.04 11.19 17.26
C SER A 63 -10.01 11.98 18.07
N SER A 64 -8.71 11.90 17.78
CA SER A 64 -7.69 12.63 18.56
C SER A 64 -7.62 14.13 18.22
N GLU A 65 -7.86 14.54 16.97
CA GLU A 65 -7.86 15.97 16.62
C GLU A 65 -9.20 16.68 16.93
N GLN A 66 -10.34 15.99 16.80
CA GLN A 66 -11.64 16.62 17.01
C GLN A 66 -11.99 16.82 18.48
N GLN A 67 -11.48 15.98 19.39
CA GLN A 67 -11.66 16.16 20.83
C GLN A 67 -10.91 17.40 21.35
N GLN A 68 -9.72 17.70 20.79
CA GLN A 68 -8.92 18.88 21.16
C GLN A 68 -9.55 20.20 20.69
N ARG A 69 -10.24 20.20 19.53
CA ARG A 69 -10.93 21.39 18.98
C ARG A 69 -12.29 21.70 19.60
N ARG A 70 -12.92 20.74 20.29
CA ARG A 70 -14.21 20.93 20.99
C ARG A 70 -14.06 21.45 22.42
N MET A 71 -12.84 21.51 22.94
CA MET A 71 -12.54 21.85 24.33
C MET A 71 -11.73 23.15 24.47
N GLY A 72 -11.62 23.94 23.39
CA GLY A 72 -11.03 25.27 23.34
C GLY A 72 -12.07 26.32 22.96
#